data_AF-A0A357WX19-F1
#
_entry.id   AF-A0A357WX19-F1
#
_cell.length_a   1.000
_cell.length_b   1.000
_cell.length_c   1.000
_cell.angle_alpha   90.00
_cell.angle_beta   90.00
_cell.angle_gamma   90.00
#
_symmetry.space_group_name_H-M   'P 1'
#
loop_
_entity.id
_entity.type
_entity.pdbx_description
1 polymer ?
#
loop_
_entity_poly.entity_id
_entity_poly.type
_entity_poly.pdbx_seq_one_letter_code
_entity_poly.pdbx_strand_id
1 'polypeptide(L)'
;MQKILEYKEDIQNNEANILKEMKMSLQTLMDELQCLVSKYEHYKGIHVTKCKEGLSIKEIVVDKSYLSSLQNKIRIKGVEIRKVELNIETQIAKLTKIKTEKASIERLKEKELEAYKFMEQKENEVFISEFVSNAAVKQQ
;
A
#
# COMPACT_ATOMS: atom_id res chain seq x y z
N MET A 1 22.78 4.84 -13.10
CA MET A 1 21.60 3.99 -13.35
C MET A 1 21.39 2.93 -12.27
N GLN A 2 22.31 1.97 -12.08
CA GLN A 2 22.08 0.81 -11.19
C GLN A 2 21.82 1.17 -9.71
N LYS A 3 22.63 2.03 -9.09
CA LYS A 3 22.41 2.51 -7.71
C LYS A 3 21.05 3.21 -7.51
N ILE A 4 20.52 3.85 -8.55
CA ILE A 4 19.21 4.53 -8.49
C ILE A 4 18.09 3.50 -8.47
N LEU A 5 18.22 2.41 -9.23
CA LEU A 5 17.25 1.31 -9.23
C LEU A 5 17.23 0.57 -7.89
N GLU A 6 18.41 0.27 -7.33
CA GLU A 6 18.55 -0.34 -5.99
C GLU A 6 17.89 0.54 -4.92
N TYR A 7 18.20 1.84 -4.90
CA TYR A 7 17.57 2.78 -3.97
C TYR A 7 16.04 2.85 -4.12
N LYS A 8 15.53 2.85 -5.35
CA LYS A 8 14.08 2.84 -5.61
C LYS A 8 13.41 1.53 -5.16
N GLU A 9 14.13 0.42 -5.25
CA GLU A 9 13.68 -0.88 -4.76
C GLU A 9 13.59 -0.91 -3.23
N ASP A 10 14.59 -0.37 -2.54
CA ASP A 10 14.57 -0.23 -1.08
C ASP A 10 13.39 0.64 -0.62
N ILE A 11 13.17 1.78 -1.29
CA ILE A 11 12.00 2.62 -1.02
C ILE A 11 10.72 1.82 -1.25
N GLN A 12 10.57 1.14 -2.38
CA GLN A 12 9.37 0.36 -2.68
C GLN A 12 9.08 -0.67 -1.59
N ASN A 13 10.11 -1.39 -1.14
CA ASN A 13 10.00 -2.40 -0.09
C ASN A 13 9.58 -1.77 1.25
N ASN A 14 10.19 -0.65 1.61
CA ASN A 14 9.82 0.08 2.81
C ASN A 14 8.36 0.56 2.78
N GLU A 15 7.92 1.17 1.68
CA GLU A 15 6.54 1.64 1.54
C GLU A 15 5.51 0.50 1.53
N ALA A 16 5.89 -0.68 1.02
CA ALA A 16 5.07 -1.88 1.07
C ALA A 16 4.94 -2.43 2.50
N ASN A 17 6.01 -2.37 3.30
CA ASN A 17 5.98 -2.75 4.70
C ASN A 17 5.07 -1.82 5.51
N ILE A 18 5.20 -0.50 5.33
CA ILE A 18 4.31 0.49 5.94
C ILE A 18 2.84 0.21 5.60
N LEU A 19 2.55 -0.08 4.32
CA LEU A 19 1.20 -0.42 3.89
C LEU A 19 0.67 -1.69 4.58
N LYS A 20 1.52 -2.69 4.79
CA LYS A 20 1.17 -3.93 5.50
C LYS A 20 0.82 -3.64 6.96
N GLU A 21 1.64 -2.85 7.65
CA GLU A 21 1.41 -2.44 9.03
C GLU A 21 0.09 -1.65 9.17
N MET A 22 -0.18 -0.71 8.25
CA MET A 22 -1.44 0.03 8.22
C MET A 22 -2.65 -0.90 8.06
N LYS A 23 -2.57 -1.91 7.18
CA LYS A 23 -3.63 -2.89 6.99
C LYS A 23 -3.85 -3.77 8.23
N MET A 24 -2.78 -4.17 8.89
CA MET A 24 -2.87 -4.90 10.17
C MET A 24 -3.55 -4.04 11.23
N SER A 25 -3.16 -2.77 11.35
CA SER A 25 -3.79 -1.83 12.27
C SER A 25 -5.28 -1.64 11.97
N LEU A 26 -5.66 -1.51 10.69
CA LEU A 26 -7.05 -1.43 10.25
C LEU A 26 -7.83 -2.68 10.70
N GLN A 27 -7.28 -3.88 10.49
CA GLN A 27 -7.94 -5.12 10.90
C GLN A 27 -8.19 -5.15 12.41
N THR A 28 -7.20 -4.78 13.23
CA THR A 28 -7.37 -4.69 14.69
C THR A 28 -8.48 -3.71 15.06
N LEU A 29 -8.55 -2.55 14.42
CA LEU A 29 -9.62 -1.57 14.67
C LEU A 29 -11.01 -2.11 14.29
N MET A 30 -11.11 -2.85 13.19
CA MET A 30 -12.35 -3.50 12.75
C MET A 30 -12.81 -4.57 13.75
N ASP A 31 -11.88 -5.38 14.26
CA ASP A 31 -12.16 -6.41 15.27
C ASP A 31 -12.66 -5.76 16.58
N GLU A 32 -12.02 -4.66 17.00
CA GLU A 32 -12.45 -3.88 18.16
C GLU A 32 -13.85 -3.27 17.97
N LEU A 33 -14.14 -2.74 16.78
CA LEU A 33 -15.47 -2.25 16.43
C LEU A 33 -16.51 -3.36 16.51
N GLN A 34 -16.22 -4.54 15.95
CA GLN A 34 -17.11 -5.70 16.00
C GLN A 34 -17.39 -6.15 17.44
N CYS A 35 -16.37 -6.13 18.30
CA CYS A 35 -16.52 -6.40 19.72
C CYS A 35 -17.44 -5.37 20.41
N LEU A 36 -17.29 -4.08 20.10
CA LEU A 36 -18.16 -3.02 20.64
C LEU A 36 -19.61 -3.18 20.17
N VAL A 37 -19.83 -3.48 18.89
CA VAL A 37 -21.17 -3.72 18.32
C VAL A 37 -21.82 -4.94 18.97
N SER A 38 -21.07 -6.04 19.12
CA SER A 38 -21.56 -7.25 19.79
C SER A 38 -21.96 -6.97 21.24
N LYS A 39 -21.14 -6.21 21.98
CA LYS A 39 -21.47 -5.77 23.34
C LYS A 39 -22.74 -4.91 23.36
N TYR A 40 -22.84 -3.93 22.46
CA TYR A 40 -24.02 -3.07 22.38
C TYR A 40 -25.30 -3.87 22.13
N GLU A 41 -25.32 -4.78 21.15
CA GLU A 41 -26.51 -5.60 20.86
C GLU A 41 -26.85 -6.55 22.03
N HIS A 42 -25.84 -7.13 22.67
CA HIS A 42 -26.05 -7.96 23.86
C HIS A 42 -26.72 -7.18 25.00
N TYR A 43 -26.18 -6.02 25.39
CA TYR A 43 -26.74 -5.20 26.47
C TYR A 43 -28.08 -4.59 26.11
N LYS A 44 -28.30 -4.25 24.84
CA LYS A 44 -29.60 -3.80 24.34
C LYS A 44 -30.64 -4.90 24.46
N GLY A 45 -30.29 -6.15 24.14
CA GLY A 45 -31.15 -7.32 24.37
C GLY A 45 -31.51 -7.50 25.83
N ILE A 46 -30.51 -7.44 26.73
CA ILE A 46 -30.73 -7.49 28.18
C ILE A 46 -31.66 -6.36 28.64
N HIS A 47 -31.42 -5.13 28.18
CA HIS A 47 -32.26 -3.98 28.55
C HIS A 47 -33.72 -4.18 28.12
N VAL A 48 -33.96 -4.69 26.91
CA VAL A 48 -35.31 -5.00 26.42
C VAL A 48 -36.00 -6.06 27.28
N THR A 49 -35.29 -7.12 27.68
CA THR A 49 -35.84 -8.15 28.56
C THR A 49 -36.19 -7.57 29.93
N LYS A 50 -35.27 -6.84 30.55
CA LYS A 50 -35.51 -6.18 31.84
C LYS A 50 -36.68 -5.20 31.78
N CYS A 51 -36.82 -4.45 30.69
CA CYS A 51 -37.95 -3.54 30.49
C CYS A 51 -39.31 -4.28 30.49
N LYS A 52 -39.35 -5.53 30.00
CA LYS A 52 -40.56 -6.37 30.04
C LYS A 52 -40.86 -6.89 31.45
N GLU A 53 -39.82 -7.13 32.25
CA GLU A 53 -39.94 -7.62 33.64
C GLU A 53 -40.29 -6.50 34.63
N GLY A 54 -40.17 -5.24 34.21
CA GLY A 54 -40.43 -4.04 35.01
C GLY A 54 -39.15 -3.53 35.67
N LEU A 55 -38.67 -2.39 35.19
CA LEU A 55 -37.49 -1.70 35.74
C LEU A 55 -37.91 -0.44 36.50
N SER A 56 -37.15 -0.10 37.53
CA SER A 56 -37.23 1.22 38.13
C SER A 56 -36.69 2.28 37.16
N ILE A 57 -37.19 3.51 37.31
CA ILE A 57 -36.74 4.66 36.50
C ILE A 57 -35.21 4.85 36.59
N LYS A 58 -34.62 4.61 37.77
CA LYS A 58 -33.17 4.74 37.99
C LYS A 58 -32.39 3.74 37.14
N GLU A 59 -32.82 2.48 37.10
CA GLU A 59 -32.18 1.43 36.30
C GLU A 59 -32.28 1.72 34.81
N ILE A 60 -33.44 2.21 34.34
CA ILE A 60 -33.62 2.62 32.95
C ILE A 60 -32.64 3.71 32.54
N VAL A 61 -32.42 4.72 33.40
CA VAL A 61 -31.49 5.82 33.13
C VAL A 61 -30.04 5.31 33.04
N VAL A 62 -29.64 4.43 33.96
CA VAL A 62 -28.30 3.84 33.96
C VAL A 62 -28.05 3.02 32.70
N ASP A 63 -28.98 2.12 32.35
CA ASP A 63 -28.87 1.29 31.15
C ASP A 63 -28.80 2.13 29.88
N LYS A 64 -29.68 3.14 29.73
CA LYS A 64 -29.68 4.04 28.57
C LYS A 64 -28.39 4.85 28.46
N SER A 65 -27.86 5.34 29.58
CA SER A 65 -26.58 6.06 29.61
C SER A 65 -25.43 5.17 29.12
N TYR A 66 -25.40 3.92 29.60
CA TYR A 66 -24.40 2.95 29.17
C TYR A 66 -24.51 2.60 27.68
N LEU A 67 -25.72 2.32 27.19
CA LEU A 67 -25.97 2.06 25.77
C LEU A 67 -25.57 3.25 24.88
N SER A 68 -25.86 4.47 25.31
CA SER A 68 -25.44 5.70 24.63
C SER A 68 -23.90 5.83 24.60
N SER A 69 -23.23 5.51 25.72
CA SER A 69 -21.76 5.47 25.77
C SER A 69 -21.18 4.48 24.76
N LEU A 70 -21.76 3.27 24.67
CA LEU A 70 -21.35 2.26 23.68
C LEU A 70 -21.58 2.75 22.24
N GLN A 71 -22.73 3.34 21.93
CA GLN A 71 -22.99 3.93 20.61
C GLN A 71 -21.98 5.02 20.25
N ASN A 72 -21.63 5.90 21.19
CA ASN A 72 -20.64 6.93 20.94
C ASN A 72 -19.25 6.33 20.67
N LYS A 73 -18.85 5.29 21.42
CA LYS A 73 -17.60 4.55 21.17
C LYS A 73 -17.58 3.91 19.79
N ILE A 74 -18.66 3.24 19.39
CA ILE A 74 -18.85 2.66 18.05
C ILE A 74 -18.68 3.74 16.97
N ARG A 75 -19.35 4.89 17.14
CA ARG A 75 -19.27 6.01 16.20
C ARG A 75 -17.85 6.56 16.07
N ILE A 76 -17.16 6.81 17.18
CA ILE A 76 -15.78 7.31 17.19
C ILE A 76 -14.87 6.30 16.49
N LYS A 77 -15.00 5.01 16.81
CA LYS A 77 -14.21 3.95 16.19
C LYS A 77 -14.44 3.85 14.68
N GLY A 78 -15.68 4.02 14.23
CA GLY A 78 -15.99 4.08 12.80
C GLY A 78 -15.37 5.29 12.09
N VAL A 79 -15.20 6.43 12.76
CA VAL A 79 -14.46 7.58 12.21
C VAL A 79 -12.96 7.28 12.12
N GLU A 80 -12.40 6.65 13.16
CA GLU A 80 -10.99 6.24 13.19
C GLU A 80 -10.65 5.27 12.04
N ILE A 81 -11.48 4.23 11.85
CA ILE A 81 -11.37 3.27 10.74
C ILE A 81 -11.33 3.99 9.39
N ARG A 82 -12.30 4.87 9.12
CA ARG A 82 -12.35 5.62 7.85
C ARG A 82 -11.10 6.47 7.61
N LYS A 83 -10.53 7.04 8.67
CA LYS A 83 -9.28 7.81 8.56
C LYS A 83 -8.10 6.91 8.17
N VAL A 84 -8.02 5.70 8.75
CA VAL A 84 -6.97 4.73 8.41
C VAL A 84 -7.16 4.21 6.98
N GLU A 85 -8.39 3.94 6.55
CA GLU A 85 -8.71 3.54 5.17
C GLU A 85 -8.24 4.59 4.15
N LEU A 86 -8.54 5.87 4.39
CA LEU A 86 -8.07 6.96 3.52
C LEU A 86 -6.54 7.06 3.46
N ASN A 87 -5.87 6.85 4.59
CA ASN A 87 -4.40 6.82 4.64
C ASN A 87 -3.84 5.63 3.85
N ILE A 88 -4.49 4.46 3.92
CA ILE A 88 -4.13 3.27 3.14
C ILE A 88 -4.26 3.55 1.64
N GLU A 89 -5.35 4.18 1.20
CA GLU A 89 -5.53 4.57 -0.21
C GLU A 89 -4.41 5.49 -0.69
N THR A 90 -4.07 6.48 0.12
CA THR A 90 -2.96 7.41 -0.15
C THR A 90 -1.62 6.66 -0.26
N GLN A 91 -1.39 5.70 0.63
CA GLN A 91 -0.19 4.88 0.63
C GLN A 91 -0.11 3.96 -0.60
N ILE A 92 -1.24 3.41 -1.05
CA ILE A 92 -1.33 2.62 -2.30
C ILE A 92 -0.99 3.50 -3.50
N ALA A 93 -1.52 4.73 -3.56
CA ALA A 93 -1.21 5.68 -4.63
C ALA A 93 0.30 6.01 -4.68
N LYS A 94 0.92 6.23 -3.51
CA LYS A 94 2.36 6.46 -3.38
C LYS A 94 3.18 5.26 -3.89
N LEU A 95 2.83 4.04 -3.48
CA LEU A 95 3.49 2.81 -3.93
C LEU A 95 3.36 2.63 -5.45
N THR A 96 2.19 2.93 -6.00
CA THR A 96 1.93 2.87 -7.45
C THR A 96 2.82 3.85 -8.21
N LYS A 97 2.94 5.09 -7.73
CA LYS A 97 3.84 6.08 -8.31
C LYS A 97 5.30 5.60 -8.32
N ILE A 98 5.77 5.05 -7.20
CA ILE A 98 7.15 4.51 -7.10
C ILE A 98 7.38 3.38 -8.10
N LYS A 99 6.43 2.45 -8.23
CA LYS A 99 6.51 1.35 -9.21
C LYS A 99 6.57 1.87 -10.65
N THR A 100 5.75 2.86 -11.00
CA THR A 100 5.75 3.47 -12.33
C THR A 100 7.08 4.19 -12.62
N GLU A 101 7.62 4.92 -11.64
CA GLU A 101 8.93 5.57 -11.76
C GLU A 101 10.06 4.53 -11.94
N LYS A 102 10.07 3.45 -11.15
CA LYS A 102 11.04 2.36 -11.28
C LYS A 102 11.01 1.75 -12.68
N ALA A 103 9.82 1.38 -13.16
CA ALA A 103 9.63 0.82 -14.50
C ALA A 103 10.10 1.78 -15.62
N SER A 104 9.95 3.09 -15.42
CA SER A 104 10.42 4.10 -16.37
C SER A 104 11.95 4.15 -16.43
N ILE A 105 12.62 4.05 -15.28
CA ILE A 105 14.09 4.01 -15.20
C ILE A 105 14.64 2.73 -15.81
N GLU A 106 14.00 1.59 -15.58
CA GLU A 106 14.39 0.30 -16.18
C GLU A 106 14.34 0.36 -17.71
N ARG A 107 13.26 0.89 -18.29
CA ARG A 107 13.14 1.09 -19.74
C ARG A 107 14.20 2.03 -20.30
N LEU A 108 14.56 3.09 -19.57
CA LEU A 108 15.64 4.00 -19.99
C LEU A 108 16.99 3.27 -20.00
N LYS A 109 17.29 2.47 -18.97
CA LYS A 109 18.49 1.65 -18.90
C LYS A 109 18.58 0.65 -20.05
N GLU A 110 17.46 0.00 -20.41
CA GLU A 110 17.40 -0.93 -21.55
C GLU A 110 17.71 -0.22 -22.87
N LYS A 111 17.12 0.95 -23.11
CA LYS A 111 17.39 1.76 -24.32
C LYS A 111 18.84 2.22 -24.41
N GLU A 112 19.43 2.68 -23.31
CA GLU A 112 20.85 3.06 -23.28
C GLU A 112 21.77 1.87 -23.60
N LEU A 113 21.45 0.69 -23.05
CA LEU A 113 22.20 -0.53 -23.32
C LEU A 113 22.09 -0.96 -24.79
N GLU A 114 20.89 -0.87 -25.38
CA GLU A 114 20.65 -1.17 -26.78
C GLU A 114 21.42 -0.21 -27.69
N ALA A 115 21.38 1.10 -27.41
CA ALA A 115 22.15 2.10 -28.14
C ALA A 115 23.67 1.84 -28.08
N TYR A 116 24.18 1.48 -26.90
CA TYR A 116 25.59 1.13 -26.73
C TYR A 116 26.00 -0.09 -27.58
N LYS A 117 25.22 -1.18 -27.52
CA LYS A 117 25.46 -2.39 -28.34
C LYS A 117 25.41 -2.10 -29.83
N PHE A 118 24.48 -1.25 -30.26
CA PHE A 118 24.38 -0.83 -31.65
C PHE A 118 25.63 -0.05 -32.11
N MET A 119 26.14 0.86 -31.26
CA MET A 119 27.37 1.58 -31.56
C MET A 119 28.59 0.65 -31.63
N GLU A 120 28.73 -0.27 -30.68
CA GLU A 120 29.79 -1.28 -30.65
C GLU A 120 29.76 -2.17 -31.90
N GLN A 121 28.56 -2.62 -32.31
CA GLN A 121 28.41 -3.43 -33.52
C GLN A 121 28.83 -2.64 -34.77
N LYS A 122 28.40 -1.38 -34.88
CA LYS A 122 28.76 -0.52 -36.02
C LYS A 122 30.25 -0.24 -36.08
N GLU A 123 30.90 -0.01 -34.94
CA GLU A 123 32.35 0.18 -34.86
C GLU A 123 33.10 -1.09 -35.29
N ASN A 124 32.64 -2.27 -34.85
CA ASN A 124 33.19 -3.54 -35.30
C ASN A 124 33.01 -3.77 -36.80
N GLU A 125 31.85 -3.44 -37.37
CA GLU A 125 31.60 -3.54 -38.82
C GLU A 125 32.57 -2.66 -39.62
N VAL A 126 32.79 -1.41 -39.17
CA VAL A 126 33.78 -0.49 -39.77
C VAL A 126 35.18 -1.07 -39.66
N PHE A 127 35.58 -1.53 -38.48
CA PHE A 127 36.90 -2.13 -38.25
C PHE A 127 37.15 -3.35 -39.15
N ILE A 128 36.17 -4.26 -39.26
CA ILE A 128 36.26 -5.42 -40.15
C ILE A 128 36.40 -4.97 -41.62
N SER A 129 35.59 -4.00 -42.05
CA SER A 129 35.65 -3.45 -43.40
C SER A 129 37.01 -2.84 -43.71
N GLU A 130 37.57 -2.06 -42.79
CA GLU A 130 38.90 -1.47 -42.93
C GLU A 130 40.00 -2.54 -42.96
N PHE A 131 39.90 -3.56 -42.10
CA PHE A 131 40.84 -4.67 -42.08
C PHE A 131 40.84 -5.45 -43.40
N VAL A 132 39.66 -5.82 -43.91
CA VAL A 132 39.52 -6.54 -45.19
C VAL A 132 40.03 -5.69 -46.35
N SER A 133 39.70 -4.40 -46.39
CA SER A 133 40.15 -3.49 -47.43
C SER A 133 41.68 -3.33 -47.43
N ASN A 134 42.29 -3.16 -46.27
CA ASN A 134 43.74 -3.04 -46.13
C ASN A 134 44.48 -4.36 -46.42
N ALA A 135 43.89 -5.51 -46.12
CA ALA A 135 44.43 -6.82 -46.46
C ALA A 135 44.38 -7.08 -47.97
N ALA A 136 43.30 -6.67 -48.66
CA ALA A 136 43.17 -6.78 -50.10
C ALA A 136 44.18 -5.90 -50.85
N VAL A 137 44.47 -4.68 -50.35
CA VAL A 137 45.46 -3.77 -50.94
C VAL A 137 46.90 -4.27 -50.79
N LYS A 138 47.22 -5.07 -49.77
CA LYS A 138 48.57 -5.63 -49.56
C LYS A 138 48.89 -6.88 -50.38
N GLN A 139 47.93 -7.47 -51.07
CA GLN A 139 48.11 -8.68 -51.89
C GLN A 139 48.21 -8.39 -53.41
N GLN A 140 48.25 -7.12 -53.80
CA GLN A 140 48.58 -6.64 -55.16
C GLN A 140 49.96 -5.99 -55.15
#